data_AF-A0A1I7WJ33-F1
#
_entry.id   AF-A0A1I7WJ33-F1
#
_cell.length_a   1.000
_cell.length_b   1.000
_cell.length_c   1.000
_cell.angle_alpha   90.00
_cell.angle_beta   90.00
_cell.angle_gamma   90.00
#
_symmetry.space_group_name_H-M   'P 1'
#
loop_
_entity.id
_entity.type
_entity.pdbx_description
1 polymer ?
#
loop_
_entity_poly.entity_id
_entity_poly.type
_entity_poly.pdbx_seq_one_letter_code
_entity_poly.pdbx_strand_id
1 'polypeptide(L)' 'MGHASTLSLHERGQIKALSTTGYTVKRSADVVKRSRKAIMNFLSRQEEYGTKESSRLPD' A
#
# COMPACT_ATOMS: atom_id res chain seq x y z
N MET A 1 -22.85 5.75 -8.65
CA MET A 1 -21.54 6.12 -8.06
C MET A 1 -20.66 4.88 -8.14
N GLY A 2 -19.64 4.90 -8.98
CA GLY A 2 -18.79 3.74 -9.22
C GLY A 2 -18.05 3.35 -7.95
N HIS A 3 -18.17 2.08 -7.56
CA HIS A 3 -17.51 1.50 -6.40
C HIS A 3 -15.99 1.63 -6.58
N ALA A 4 -15.40 2.68 -6.02
CA ALA A 4 -13.95 2.75 -5.84
C ALA A 4 -13.60 1.58 -4.92
N SER A 5 -13.17 0.47 -5.51
CA SER A 5 -12.89 -0.77 -4.80
C SER A 5 -11.72 -0.52 -3.86
N THR A 6 -12.06 -0.15 -2.64
CA THR A 6 -11.12 0.19 -1.59
C THR A 6 -10.31 -1.07 -1.33
N LEU A 7 -8.97 -0.99 -1.43
CA LEU A 7 -8.10 -2.12 -1.15
C LEU A 7 -8.37 -2.62 0.28
N SER A 8 -8.59 -3.93 0.42
CA SER A 8 -8.73 -4.59 1.71
C SER A 8 -7.47 -4.43 2.54
N LEU A 9 -7.60 -4.48 3.87
CA LEU A 9 -6.46 -4.44 4.79
C LEU A 9 -5.42 -5.52 4.44
N HIS A 10 -5.88 -6.70 4.03
CA HIS A 10 -4.99 -7.79 3.61
C HIS A 10 -4.22 -7.46 2.32
N GLU A 11 -4.91 -6.90 1.31
CA GLU A 11 -4.29 -6.49 0.05
C GLU A 11 -3.29 -5.35 0.28
N ARG A 12 -3.62 -4.39 1.15
CA ARG A 12 -2.72 -3.30 1.54
C ARG A 12 -1.45 -3.83 2.23
N GLY A 13 -1.59 -4.79 3.14
CA GLY A 13 -0.47 -5.44 3.81
C GLY A 13 0.45 -6.16 2.83
N GLN A 14 -0.12 -6.91 1.89
CA GLN A 14 0.64 -7.56 0.83
C GLN A 14 1.36 -6.56 -0.09
N ILE A 15 0.67 -5.51 -0.54
CA ILE A 15 1.28 -4.47 -1.38
C ILE A 15 2.45 -3.79 -0.65
N LYS A 16 2.30 -3.50 0.65
CA LYS A 16 3.35 -2.91 1.48
C LYS A 16 4.57 -3.84 1.58
N ALA A 17 4.35 -5.11 1.91
CA ALA A 17 5.43 -6.10 1.99
C ALA A 17 6.18 -6.24 0.65
N LEU A 18 5.45 -6.37 -0.45
CA LEU A 18 6.04 -6.47 -1.80
C LEU A 18 6.86 -5.23 -2.17
N SER A 19 6.35 -4.03 -1.85
CA SER A 19 7.07 -2.78 -2.07
C SER A 19 8.36 -2.72 -1.24
N THR A 20 8.34 -3.19 0.00
CA THR A 20 9.54 -3.25 0.86
C THR A 20 10.58 -4.25 0.34
N THR A 21 10.14 -5.36 -0.27
CA THR A 21 11.03 -6.35 -0.91
C THR A 21 11.57 -5.88 -2.28
N GLY A 22 11.26 -4.66 -2.73
CA GLY A 22 11.74 -4.11 -4.00
C GLY A 22 11.03 -4.68 -5.24
N TYR A 23 9.82 -5.23 -5.07
CA TYR A 23 9.04 -5.70 -6.22
C TYR A 23 8.55 -4.52 -7.07
N THR A 24 8.55 -4.72 -8.39
CA THR A 24 7.96 -3.74 -9.31
C THR A 24 6.44 -3.71 -9.18
N VAL A 25 5.83 -2.54 -9.40
CA VAL A 25 4.37 -2.35 -9.37
C VAL A 25 3.63 -3.33 -10.28
N LYS A 26 4.25 -3.71 -11.41
CA LYS A 26 3.71 -4.73 -12.32
C LYS A 26 3.57 -6.08 -11.61
N ARG A 27 4.63 -6.55 -10.97
CA ARG A 27 4.62 -7.86 -10.29
C ARG A 27 3.69 -7.87 -9.08
N SER A 28 3.60 -6.74 -8.36
CA SER A 28 2.64 -6.61 -7.25
C SER A 28 1.18 -6.64 -7.72
N ALA A 29 0.88 -6.09 -8.91
CA ALA A 29 -0.45 -6.16 -9.52
C ALA A 29 -0.86 -7.59 -9.85
N ASP A 30 0.08 -8.38 -10.37
CA ASP A 30 -0.15 -9.78 -10.72
C ASP A 30 -0.40 -10.63 -9.46
N VAL A 31 0.36 -10.42 -8.39
CA VAL A 31 0.22 -11.15 -7.12
C VAL A 31 -1.08 -10.81 -6.40
N VAL A 32 -1.40 -9.51 -6.28
CA VAL A 32 -2.57 -9.03 -5.53
C VAL A 32 -3.84 -9.10 -6.40
N LYS A 33 -3.70 -9.46 -7.69
CA LYS A 33 -4.78 -9.50 -8.69
C LYS A 33 -5.57 -8.18 -8.75
N ARG A 34 -4.84 -7.06 -8.67
CA ARG A 34 -5.40 -5.70 -8.64
C ARG A 34 -4.78 -4.84 -9.72
N SER A 35 -5.48 -3.77 -10.08
CA SER A 35 -4.98 -2.84 -11.10
C SER A 35 -3.71 -2.14 -10.60
N ARG A 36 -2.75 -1.96 -11.51
CA ARG A 36 -1.53 -1.17 -11.25
C ARG A 36 -1.86 0.24 -10.75
N LYS A 37 -2.95 0.84 -11.23
CA LYS A 37 -3.42 2.17 -10.81
C LYS A 37 -3.84 2.19 -9.34
N ALA A 38 -4.50 1.14 -8.84
CA ALA A 38 -4.88 1.05 -7.43
C ALA A 38 -3.66 0.89 -6.52
N ILE A 39 -2.69 0.08 -6.95
CA ILE A 39 -1.42 -0.12 -6.23
C ILE A 39 -0.62 1.17 -6.20
N MET A 40 -0.46 1.84 -7.34
CA MET A 40 0.26 3.11 -7.42
C MET A 40 -0.39 4.19 -6.55
N ASN A 41 -1.72 4.32 -6.61
CA ASN A 41 -2.46 5.26 -5.76
C ASN A 41 -2.26 4.94 -4.26
N PHE A 42 -2.27 3.66 -3.88
CA PHE A 42 -1.96 3.26 -2.50
C PHE A 42 -0.53 3.57 -2.09
N LEU A 43 0.47 3.25 -2.93
CA LEU A 43 1.87 3.55 -2.64
C LEU A 43 2.12 5.06 -2.53
N SER A 44 1.55 5.87 -3.42
CA SER A 44 1.64 7.34 -3.36
C SER A 44 0.95 7.94 -2.14
N ARG A 45 -0.11 7.28 -1.64
CA ARG A 45 -0.81 7.69 -0.41
C ARG A 45 -0.16 7.16 0.87
N GLN A 46 0.81 6.25 0.81
CA GLN A 46 1.48 5.78 2.01
C GLN A 46 2.23 6.91 2.73
N GLU A 47 2.70 7.93 2.01
CA GLU A 47 3.37 9.10 2.60
C GLU A 47 2.40 9.92 3.49
N GLU A 48 1.12 10.02 3.10
CA GLU A 48 0.07 10.68 3.89
C GLU A 48 -0.27 9.90 5.18
N TYR A 49 -0.12 8.57 5.16
CA TYR A 49 -0.30 7.69 6.33
C TYR A 49 1.00 7.41 7.10
N GLY A 50 2.13 7.87 6.59
CA GLY A 50 3.48 7.41 6.93
C GLY A 50 4.30 8.38 7.77
N THR A 51 3.67 9.29 8.52
CA THR A 51 4.40 10.13 9.48
C THR A 51 3.57 10.41 10.74
N LYS A 52 3.24 9.34 11.46
CA LYS A 52 3.10 9.39 12.91
C LYS A 52 3.89 8.22 13.49
N GLU A 53 5.21 8.24 13.30
CA GLU A 53 6.06 7.74 14.37
C GLU A 53 5.69 8.54 15.61
N SER A 54 4.87 7.93 16.46
CA SER A 54 4.69 8.38 17.82
C SER A 54 6.06 8.33 18.45
N SER A 55 6.70 9.49 18.57
CA SER A 55 7.74 9.80 19.53
C SER A 55 7.24 9.51 20.94
N ARG A 56 7.05 8.23 21.29
CA ARG A 56 7.01 7.82 22.69
C ARG A 56 8.45 7.73 23.14
N LEU A 57 8.91 8.89 23.58
CA LEU A 57 9.99 9.11 24.53
C LEU A 57 10.12 7.92 25.49
N PRO A 58 11.32 7.35 25.70
CA PRO A 58 11.61 6.63 26.91
C PRO A 58 11.77 7.66 28.05
N ASP A 59 10.91 7.58 29.06
CA ASP A 59 11.22 7.99 30.44
C ASP A 59 11.25 6.71 31.29
#